data_AF-A0AAW5EZA1-F1
#
_entry.id   AF-A0AAW5EZA1-F1
#
_cell.length_a   1.000
_cell.length_b   1.000
_cell.length_c   1.000
_cell.angle_alpha   90.00
_cell.angle_beta   90.00
_cell.angle_gamma   90.00
#
_symmetry.space_group_name_H-M   'P 1'
#
loop_
_entity.id
_entity.type
_entity.pdbx_description
1 polymer ?
#
loop_
_entity_poly.entity_id
_entity_poly.type
_entity_poly.pdbx_seq_one_letter_code
_entity_poly.pdbx_strand_id
1 'polypeptide(L)'
;MENPPGTVTLCTIGPLTNIALALGREPRLRERIGQIVMMGCAFSEVGNITAAAEFNVYVDPHAAEMVFASGVPLVVFPLDVTHQLHTSAARLARIAAIPNRIGPVVAAWLRFEKRFEATKYGTDGGPLHDPNTVIWLLKPDLYRGRQVNVQIETGSPLTMGM
;
A
#
# COMPACT_ATOMS: atom_id res chain seq x y z
N MET A 1 11.83 -3.80 22.81
CA MET A 1 11.24 -2.45 23.01
C MET A 1 12.36 -1.41 23.17
N GLU A 2 13.28 -1.34 22.22
CA GLU A 2 14.49 -0.51 22.34
C GLU A 2 14.29 0.94 21.87
N ASN A 3 13.43 1.14 20.87
CA ASN A 3 13.10 2.48 20.37
C ASN A 3 12.10 3.20 21.27
N PRO A 4 12.21 4.53 21.48
CA PRO A 4 11.23 5.29 22.25
C PRO A 4 9.81 5.19 21.67
N PRO A 5 8.75 5.25 22.49
CA PRO A 5 7.36 5.27 21.99
C PRO A 5 7.13 6.37 20.96
N GLY A 6 6.33 6.07 19.92
CA GLY A 6 5.94 7.00 18.87
C GLY A 6 7.00 7.27 17.80
N THR A 7 8.22 6.73 17.94
CA THR A 7 9.34 7.05 17.02
C THR A 7 9.43 6.14 15.79
N VAL A 8 8.77 4.98 15.83
CA VAL A 8 8.82 4.01 14.73
C VAL A 8 7.54 4.12 13.90
N THR A 9 7.72 4.38 12.61
CA THR A 9 6.67 4.25 11.59
C THR A 9 6.79 2.90 10.91
N LEU A 10 5.68 2.19 10.77
CA LEU A 10 5.63 0.97 9.98
C LEU A 10 5.17 1.31 8.56
N CYS A 11 5.96 0.90 7.56
CA CYS A 11 5.62 1.04 6.15
C CYS A 11 5.22 -0.34 5.62
N THR A 12 3.92 -0.59 5.42
CA THR A 12 3.40 -1.93 5.10
C THR A 12 2.90 -1.99 3.67
N ILE A 13 3.55 -2.82 2.86
CA ILE A 13 3.33 -2.94 1.41
C ILE A 13 2.93 -4.37 1.03
N GLY A 14 2.19 -5.02 1.93
CA GLY A 14 1.78 -6.42 1.84
C GLY A 14 0.66 -6.73 2.84
N PRO A 15 0.17 -7.98 2.88
CA PRO A 15 -0.85 -8.40 3.83
C PRO A 15 -0.45 -8.14 5.29
N LEU A 16 -1.42 -7.74 6.10
CA LEU A 16 -1.20 -7.21 7.45
C LEU A 16 -1.01 -8.27 8.54
N THR A 17 -0.93 -9.55 8.17
CA THR A 17 -0.84 -10.70 9.09
C THR A 17 0.22 -10.51 10.18
N ASN A 18 1.44 -10.12 9.79
CA ASN A 18 2.53 -9.93 10.75
C ASN A 18 2.24 -8.81 11.76
N ILE A 19 1.56 -7.74 11.31
CA ILE A 19 1.24 -6.59 12.15
C ILE A 19 0.11 -6.95 13.12
N ALA A 20 -0.95 -7.61 12.62
CA ALA A 20 -2.05 -8.10 13.45
C ALA A 20 -1.55 -9.08 14.53
N LEU A 21 -0.69 -10.04 14.15
CA LEU A 21 -0.09 -10.98 15.10
C LEU A 21 0.78 -10.27 16.14
N ALA A 22 1.57 -9.26 15.74
CA ALA A 22 2.38 -8.49 16.68
C ALA A 22 1.51 -7.72 17.69
N LEU A 23 0.49 -7.01 17.20
CA LEU A 23 -0.46 -6.26 18.04
C LEU A 23 -1.28 -7.18 18.97
N GLY A 24 -1.67 -8.36 18.49
CA GLY A 24 -2.37 -9.35 19.31
C GLY A 24 -1.49 -9.97 20.39
N ARG A 25 -0.20 -10.21 20.10
CA ARG A 25 0.76 -10.79 21.06
C ARG A 25 1.26 -9.77 22.08
N GLU A 26 1.42 -8.51 21.69
CA GLU A 26 1.86 -7.43 22.58
C GLU A 26 0.99 -6.18 22.36
N PRO A 27 -0.15 -6.07 23.07
CA PRO A 27 -1.09 -4.96 22.89
C PRO A 27 -0.49 -3.58 23.19
N ARG A 28 0.57 -3.48 24.00
CA ARG A 28 1.25 -2.20 24.27
C ARG A 28 1.93 -1.63 23.02
N LEU A 29 2.13 -2.43 21.97
CA LEU A 29 2.67 -1.92 20.71
C LEU A 29 1.79 -0.83 20.09
N ARG A 30 0.48 -0.85 20.30
CA ARG A 30 -0.42 0.18 19.75
C ARG A 30 -0.10 1.59 20.24
N GLU A 31 0.43 1.71 21.46
CA GLU A 31 0.83 2.99 22.06
C GLU A 31 2.28 3.38 21.71
N ARG A 32 3.04 2.45 21.12
CA ARG A 32 4.46 2.65 20.79
C ARG A 32 4.71 2.88 19.31
N ILE A 33 3.86 2.35 18.44
CA ILE A 33 3.93 2.61 17.00
C ILE A 33 3.49 4.06 16.78
N GLY A 34 4.32 4.86 16.12
CA GLY A 34 3.99 6.26 15.82
C GLY A 34 2.85 6.35 14.81
N GLN A 35 2.94 5.55 13.75
CA GLN A 35 1.90 5.40 12.73
C GLN A 35 2.18 4.18 11.86
N ILE A 36 1.18 3.76 11.10
CA ILE A 36 1.31 2.81 10.01
C ILE A 36 0.95 3.53 8.71
N VAL A 37 1.87 3.47 7.74
CA VAL A 37 1.66 3.94 6.36
C VAL A 37 1.56 2.70 5.50
N MET A 38 0.37 2.46 4.94
CA MET A 38 0.07 1.19 4.26
C MET A 38 -0.37 1.38 2.83
N MET A 39 -0.02 0.43 1.97
CA MET A 39 -0.63 0.25 0.65
C MET A 39 -1.71 -0.82 0.76
N GLY A 40 -2.94 -0.46 0.38
CA GLY A 40 -4.06 -1.39 0.33
C GLY A 40 -5.40 -0.67 0.32
N CYS A 41 -6.48 -1.43 0.15
CA CYS A 41 -7.86 -0.97 -0.05
C CYS A 41 -8.15 -0.35 -1.43
N ALA A 42 -9.43 -0.23 -1.76
CA ALA A 42 -9.96 0.52 -2.90
C ALA A 42 -11.28 1.18 -2.45
N PHE A 43 -11.39 2.51 -2.54
CA PHE A 43 -12.51 3.24 -1.91
C PHE A 43 -13.54 3.79 -2.90
N SER A 44 -13.13 4.18 -4.09
CA SER A 44 -14.00 4.75 -5.13
C SER A 44 -13.77 4.10 -6.50
N GLU A 45 -13.10 2.95 -6.50
CA GLU A 45 -12.92 2.08 -7.66
C GLU A 45 -12.99 0.60 -7.26
N VAL A 46 -12.92 -0.28 -8.25
CA VAL A 46 -12.97 -1.73 -8.05
C VAL A 46 -11.63 -2.27 -7.53
N GLY A 47 -11.71 -3.44 -6.91
CA GLY A 47 -10.52 -4.18 -6.48
C GLY A 47 -9.63 -4.67 -7.63
N ASN A 48 -8.40 -5.07 -7.31
CA ASN A 48 -7.42 -5.59 -8.28
C ASN A 48 -7.33 -7.12 -8.31
N ILE A 49 -7.78 -7.81 -7.25
CA ILE A 49 -7.81 -9.28 -7.13
C ILE A 49 -9.23 -9.84 -7.27
N THR A 50 -10.24 -9.15 -6.70
CA THR A 50 -11.66 -9.38 -6.95
C THR A 50 -12.31 -8.06 -7.38
N ALA A 51 -13.58 -8.08 -7.79
CA ALA A 51 -14.29 -6.84 -8.09
C ALA A 51 -14.43 -5.91 -6.87
N ALA A 52 -14.43 -6.46 -5.65
CA ALA A 52 -14.68 -5.73 -4.42
C ALA A 52 -13.41 -5.40 -3.62
N ALA A 53 -12.34 -6.19 -3.75
CA ALA A 53 -11.22 -6.15 -2.81
C ALA A 53 -9.86 -5.92 -3.48
N GLU A 54 -9.02 -5.17 -2.77
CA GLU A 54 -7.61 -5.01 -3.05
C GLU A 54 -6.82 -6.20 -2.47
N PHE A 55 -5.77 -6.64 -3.18
CA PHE A 55 -4.97 -7.82 -2.89
C PHE A 55 -4.48 -7.95 -1.43
N ASN A 56 -3.80 -6.95 -0.89
CA ASN A 56 -3.21 -7.04 0.46
C ASN A 56 -4.27 -7.24 1.53
N VAL A 57 -5.41 -6.56 1.41
CA VAL A 57 -6.56 -6.74 2.32
C VAL A 57 -7.24 -8.09 2.08
N TYR A 58 -7.45 -8.48 0.83
CA TYR A 58 -8.11 -9.74 0.48
C TYR A 58 -7.35 -10.99 0.97
N VAL A 59 -6.01 -10.95 0.95
CA VAL A 59 -5.19 -12.08 1.39
C VAL A 59 -5.37 -12.39 2.87
N ASP A 60 -5.59 -11.37 3.71
CA ASP A 60 -5.87 -11.55 5.13
C ASP A 60 -6.80 -10.45 5.67
N PRO A 61 -8.12 -10.56 5.41
CA PRO A 61 -9.08 -9.52 5.74
C PRO A 61 -9.30 -9.42 7.26
N HIS A 62 -9.12 -10.51 8.00
CA HIS A 62 -9.19 -10.51 9.47
C HIS A 62 -8.01 -9.77 10.09
N ALA A 63 -6.79 -9.96 9.57
CA ALA A 63 -5.65 -9.18 10.02
C ALA A 63 -5.82 -7.69 9.69
N ALA A 64 -6.36 -7.36 8.52
CA ALA A 64 -6.69 -5.99 8.18
C ALA A 64 -7.71 -5.41 9.16
N GLU A 65 -8.84 -6.08 9.42
CA GLU A 65 -9.85 -5.67 10.40
C GLU A 65 -9.22 -5.36 11.78
N MET A 66 -8.37 -6.25 12.28
CA MET A 66 -7.66 -6.07 13.55
C MET A 66 -6.75 -4.83 13.56
N VAL A 67 -6.02 -4.57 12.46
CA VAL A 67 -5.13 -3.41 12.36
C VAL A 67 -5.92 -2.12 12.25
N PHE A 68 -6.98 -2.08 11.44
CA PHE A 68 -7.88 -0.93 11.34
C PHE A 68 -8.59 -0.62 12.68
N ALA A 69 -8.89 -1.64 13.48
CA ALA A 69 -9.47 -1.48 14.82
C ALA A 69 -8.43 -1.20 15.93
N SER A 70 -7.13 -1.19 15.63
CA SER A 70 -6.07 -1.16 16.66
C SER A 70 -5.94 0.16 17.43
N GLY A 71 -6.44 1.26 16.86
CA GLY A 71 -6.26 2.62 17.37
C GLY A 71 -4.91 3.26 17.02
N VAL A 72 -4.03 2.55 16.31
CA VAL A 72 -2.78 3.12 15.78
C VAL A 72 -3.12 4.12 14.66
N PRO A 73 -2.47 5.30 14.57
CA PRO A 73 -2.68 6.22 13.45
C PRO A 73 -2.34 5.55 12.10
N LEU A 74 -3.29 5.61 11.15
CA LEU A 74 -3.16 5.00 9.84
C LEU A 74 -3.14 6.05 8.72
N VAL A 75 -2.26 5.84 7.74
CA VAL A 75 -2.29 6.48 6.43
C VAL A 75 -2.40 5.39 5.38
N VAL A 76 -3.50 5.41 4.64
CA VAL A 76 -3.82 4.37 3.65
C VAL A 76 -3.61 4.92 2.25
N PHE A 77 -2.85 4.18 1.44
CA PHE A 77 -2.67 4.38 0.01
C PHE A 77 -3.50 3.36 -0.74
N PRO A 78 -4.78 3.68 -1.04
CA PRO A 78 -5.66 2.79 -1.78
C PRO A 78 -5.29 2.78 -3.25
N LEU A 79 -5.88 1.82 -3.96
CA LEU A 79 -5.78 1.74 -5.42
C LEU A 79 -6.07 3.10 -6.06
N ASP A 80 -7.06 3.86 -5.55
CA ASP A 80 -7.50 5.16 -6.08
C ASP A 80 -6.36 6.18 -6.25
N VAL A 81 -5.39 6.11 -5.35
CA VAL A 81 -4.19 6.97 -5.37
C VAL A 81 -3.11 6.33 -6.21
N THR A 82 -2.87 5.04 -6.02
CA THR A 82 -1.74 4.35 -6.67
C THR A 82 -1.91 4.21 -8.19
N HIS A 83 -3.14 4.08 -8.68
CA HIS A 83 -3.49 4.11 -10.10
C HIS A 83 -3.27 5.47 -10.76
N GLN A 84 -2.87 6.51 -10.03
CA GLN A 84 -2.45 7.79 -10.63
C GLN A 84 -0.95 7.81 -10.98
N LEU A 85 -0.17 6.82 -10.50
CA LEU A 85 1.29 6.79 -10.64
C LEU A 85 1.77 5.64 -11.55
N HIS A 86 1.84 5.87 -12.86
CA HIS A 86 2.17 4.82 -13.84
C HIS A 86 3.64 4.67 -14.25
N THR A 87 4.05 3.46 -14.63
CA THR A 87 5.35 3.15 -15.27
C THR A 87 5.41 3.54 -16.76
N SER A 88 5.09 4.80 -17.08
CA SER A 88 5.15 5.32 -18.45
C SER A 88 6.51 5.16 -19.09
N ALA A 89 6.54 5.04 -20.42
CA ALA A 89 7.80 4.87 -21.16
C ALA A 89 8.78 6.01 -20.86
N ALA A 90 8.26 7.25 -20.79
CA ALA A 90 9.05 8.44 -20.44
C ALA A 90 9.62 8.35 -19.01
N ARG A 91 8.83 7.86 -18.04
CA ARG A 91 9.30 7.68 -16.66
C ARG A 91 10.38 6.61 -16.57
N LEU A 92 10.19 5.46 -17.22
CA LEU A 92 11.18 4.39 -17.22
C LEU A 92 12.49 4.83 -17.89
N ALA A 93 12.42 5.62 -18.97
CA ALA A 93 13.61 6.21 -19.60
C ALA A 93 14.35 7.14 -18.63
N ARG A 94 13.63 8.00 -17.90
CA ARG A 94 14.23 8.86 -16.88
C ARG A 94 14.86 8.09 -15.72
N ILE A 95 14.23 7.01 -15.26
CA ILE A 95 14.77 6.14 -14.20
C ILE A 95 16.05 5.43 -14.70
N ALA A 96 16.05 4.93 -15.93
CA ALA A 96 17.21 4.27 -16.53
C ALA A 96 18.41 5.22 -16.72
N ALA A 97 18.15 6.52 -16.94
CA ALA A 97 19.18 7.53 -17.15
C ALA A 97 19.82 8.07 -15.85
N ILE A 98 19.36 7.65 -14.66
CA ILE A 98 19.98 8.04 -13.40
C ILE A 98 21.43 7.52 -13.38
N PRO A 99 22.46 8.37 -13.11
CA PRO A 99 23.87 8.01 -13.24
C PRO A 99 24.35 7.16 -12.06
N ASN A 100 23.74 5.99 -11.87
CA ASN A 100 24.12 4.98 -10.90
C ASN A 100 23.73 3.58 -11.39
N ARG A 101 24.12 2.54 -10.65
CA ARG A 101 23.79 1.15 -11.01
C ARG A 101 22.32 0.76 -10.79
N ILE A 102 21.59 1.52 -9.97
CA ILE A 102 20.24 1.16 -9.50
C ILE A 102 19.18 1.57 -10.53
N GLY A 103 19.32 2.75 -11.15
CA GLY A 103 18.37 3.26 -12.14
C GLY A 103 18.08 2.28 -13.28
N PRO A 104 19.11 1.81 -14.02
CA PRO A 104 18.93 0.82 -15.09
C PRO A 104 18.29 -0.49 -14.61
N VAL A 105 18.65 -0.99 -13.43
CA VAL A 105 18.12 -2.24 -12.86
C VAL A 105 16.64 -2.10 -12.51
N VAL A 106 16.27 -1.04 -11.79
CA VAL A 106 14.87 -0.77 -11.43
C VAL A 106 14.02 -0.54 -12.68
N ALA A 107 14.53 0.20 -13.66
CA ALA A 107 13.83 0.40 -14.92
C ALA A 107 13.60 -0.92 -15.68
N ALA A 108 14.52 -1.87 -15.60
CA ALA A 108 14.36 -3.20 -16.19
C ALA A 108 13.30 -4.04 -15.48
N TRP A 109 13.29 -4.05 -14.14
CA TRP A 109 12.26 -4.74 -13.34
C TRP A 109 10.86 -4.19 -13.62
N LEU A 110 10.71 -2.87 -13.59
CA LEU A 110 9.43 -2.21 -13.86
C LEU A 110 8.96 -2.41 -15.31
N ARG A 111 9.88 -2.50 -16.27
CA ARG A 111 9.53 -2.80 -17.67
C ARG A 111 9.03 -4.23 -17.85
N PHE A 112 9.55 -5.17 -17.08
CA PHE A 112 9.06 -6.55 -17.08
C PHE A 112 7.63 -6.62 -16.51
N GLU A 113 7.40 -5.97 -15.37
CA GLU A 113 6.09 -5.90 -14.71
C GLU A 113 5.01 -5.24 -15.58
N LYS A 114 5.35 -4.12 -16.25
CA LYS A 114 4.49 -3.43 -17.23
C LYS A 114 3.87 -4.34 -18.29
N ARG A 115 4.54 -5.43 -18.70
CA ARG A 115 4.03 -6.33 -19.76
C ARG A 115 2.71 -7.00 -19.37
N PHE A 116 2.53 -7.29 -18.09
CA PHE A 116 1.33 -7.94 -17.57
C PHE A 116 0.20 -6.91 -17.36
N GLU A 117 0.57 -5.73 -16.88
CA GLU A 117 -0.38 -4.68 -16.48
C GLU A 117 -0.92 -3.86 -17.67
N ALA A 118 -0.09 -3.53 -18.66
CA ALA A 118 -0.54 -2.72 -19.81
C ALA A 118 -1.63 -3.43 -20.63
N THR A 119 -1.59 -4.77 -20.67
CA THR A 119 -2.63 -5.60 -21.32
C THR A 119 -3.91 -5.64 -20.48
N LYS A 120 -3.79 -5.63 -19.15
CA LYS A 120 -4.91 -5.70 -18.22
C LYS A 120 -5.66 -4.36 -18.08
N TYR A 121 -4.94 -3.23 -18.09
CA TYR A 121 -5.49 -1.90 -17.82
C TYR A 121 -5.56 -0.97 -19.04
N GLY A 122 -4.93 -1.33 -20.17
CA GLY A 122 -4.97 -0.53 -21.40
C GLY A 122 -4.22 0.82 -21.30
N THR A 123 -3.35 0.97 -20.32
CA THR A 123 -2.61 2.21 -19.99
C THR A 123 -1.16 2.19 -20.53
N ASP A 124 -0.53 3.36 -20.63
CA ASP A 124 0.94 3.45 -20.83
C ASP A 124 1.68 3.13 -19.52
N GLY A 125 1.62 1.87 -19.07
CA GLY A 125 2.32 1.39 -17.88
C GLY A 125 1.42 0.91 -16.75
N GLY A 126 1.94 -0.04 -15.97
CA GLY A 126 1.31 -0.48 -14.73
C GLY A 126 1.43 0.56 -13.60
N PRO A 127 0.52 0.52 -12.62
CA PRO A 127 0.58 1.38 -11.44
C PRO A 127 1.77 1.02 -10.54
N LEU A 128 2.41 2.05 -9.97
CA LEU A 128 3.41 1.90 -8.92
C LEU A 128 2.71 1.99 -7.57
N HIS A 129 2.22 0.87 -7.06
CA HIS A 129 1.49 0.82 -5.78
C HIS A 129 2.34 1.25 -4.59
N ASP A 130 3.26 0.39 -4.20
CA ASP A 130 4.05 0.50 -2.97
C ASP A 130 4.88 1.78 -2.86
N PRO A 131 5.51 2.31 -3.94
CA PRO A 131 6.33 3.51 -3.82
C PRO A 131 5.58 4.73 -3.27
N ASN A 132 4.26 4.82 -3.40
CA ASN A 132 3.48 5.93 -2.84
C ASN A 132 3.64 6.05 -1.31
N THR A 133 3.72 4.92 -0.60
CA THR A 133 3.94 4.91 0.86
C THR A 133 5.27 5.57 1.23
N VAL A 134 6.33 5.24 0.51
CA VAL A 134 7.67 5.79 0.72
C VAL A 134 7.76 7.26 0.28
N ILE A 135 7.13 7.62 -0.85
CA ILE A 135 7.08 9.01 -1.31
C ILE A 135 6.37 9.87 -0.27
N TRP A 136 5.28 9.40 0.33
CA TRP A 136 4.58 10.14 1.39
C TRP A 136 5.44 10.34 2.64
N LEU A 137 6.19 9.31 3.07
CA LEU A 137 7.13 9.43 4.19
C LEU A 137 8.21 10.49 3.95
N LEU A 138 8.61 10.69 2.69
CA LEU A 138 9.65 11.66 2.30
C LEU A 138 9.10 13.04 1.96
N LYS A 139 7.90 13.11 1.37
CA LYS A 139 7.27 14.30 0.77
C LYS A 139 5.75 14.24 0.91
N PRO A 140 5.20 14.38 2.14
CA PRO A 140 3.76 14.24 2.37
C PRO A 140 2.93 15.33 1.67
N ASP A 141 3.50 16.52 1.44
CA ASP A 141 2.83 17.66 0.78
C ASP A 141 2.44 17.40 -0.68
N LEU A 142 2.95 16.33 -1.30
CA LEU A 142 2.53 15.90 -2.63
C LEU A 142 1.15 15.24 -2.63
N TYR A 143 0.63 14.89 -1.46
CA TYR A 143 -0.61 14.16 -1.29
C TYR A 143 -1.67 15.00 -0.58
N ARG A 144 -2.93 14.68 -0.85
CA ARG A 144 -4.09 15.16 -0.11
C ARG A 144 -4.96 13.97 0.22
N GLY A 145 -5.68 14.05 1.34
CA GLY A 145 -6.55 12.99 1.81
C GLY A 145 -7.63 13.51 2.72
N ARG A 146 -8.40 12.58 3.27
CA ARG A 146 -9.48 12.83 4.22
C ARG A 146 -9.37 11.83 5.36
N GLN A 147 -9.67 12.28 6.58
CA GLN A 147 -9.93 11.35 7.68
C GLN A 147 -11.32 10.76 7.52
N VAL A 148 -11.38 9.44 7.49
CA VAL A 148 -12.62 8.68 7.35
C VAL A 148 -12.58 7.46 8.26
N ASN A 149 -13.76 6.97 8.63
CA ASN A 149 -13.87 5.64 9.21
C ASN A 149 -13.75 4.60 8.09
N VAL A 150 -12.96 3.55 8.33
CA VAL A 150 -12.79 2.41 7.43
C VAL A 150 -13.07 1.15 8.24
N GLN A 151 -13.87 0.25 7.67
CA GLN A 151 -14.16 -1.07 8.21
C GLN A 151 -13.87 -2.09 7.12
N ILE A 152 -13.49 -3.30 7.51
CA ILE A 152 -13.12 -4.38 6.58
C ILE A 152 -14.22 -5.44 6.61
N GLU A 153 -14.72 -5.82 5.45
CA GLU A 153 -15.71 -6.89 5.31
C GLU A 153 -15.04 -8.28 5.42
N THR A 154 -15.47 -9.09 6.39
CA THR A 154 -14.84 -10.38 6.72
C THR A 154 -15.81 -11.57 6.66
N GLY A 155 -17.10 -11.35 6.46
CA GLY A 155 -18.14 -12.39 6.49
C GLY A 155 -18.83 -12.65 5.15
N SER A 156 -18.85 -11.67 4.25
CA SER A 156 -19.53 -11.79 2.95
C SER A 156 -18.69 -12.56 1.93
N PRO A 157 -19.20 -13.64 1.32
CA PRO A 157 -18.48 -14.37 0.27
C PRO A 157 -18.19 -13.55 -0.99
N LEU A 158 -18.99 -12.51 -1.27
CA LEU A 158 -18.87 -11.71 -2.49
C LEU A 158 -18.04 -10.44 -2.31
N THR A 159 -17.91 -9.96 -1.07
CA THR A 159 -17.26 -8.68 -0.75
C THR A 159 -16.19 -8.81 0.32
N MET A 160 -15.71 -10.04 0.58
CA MET A 160 -14.61 -10.30 1.51
C MET A 160 -13.38 -9.44 1.15
N GLY A 161 -12.85 -8.72 2.13
CA GLY A 161 -11.71 -7.83 1.98
C GLY A 161 -12.02 -6.46 1.36
N MET A 162 -13.30 -6.11 1.23
CA MET A 162 -13.74 -4.73 0.93
C MET A 162 -13.51 -3.81 2.13
#